data_AF-A0A6P0X3P5-F1
#
_entry.id   AF-A0A6P0X3P5-F1
#
_cell.length_a   1.000
_cell.length_b   1.000
_cell.length_c   1.000
_cell.angle_alpha   90.00
_cell.angle_beta   90.00
_cell.angle_gamma   90.00
#
_symmetry.space_group_name_H-M   'P 1'
#
loop_
_entity.id
_entity.type
_entity.pdbx_description
1 polymer ?
#
loop_
_entity_poly.entity_id
_entity_poly.type
_entity_poly.pdbx_seq_one_letter_code
_entity_poly.pdbx_strand_id
1 'polypeptide(L)'
;NVFSLNYFSEISYEGATVVCRNSQEQLGSLTFNWSEVSQRVEGLLPLFEEVVDMDVRRKLQRKTKTLDYAQFCDLHLSSRNCIIRLCDRHYQFQQGIALDSLHSNSQPKGLPETALKQGTTRSKWNSLLEFLNFKLPELPIWSDFTTFANTAIDYPDMLGHLPSHINLSRWEATPWDPAFQLYSGLVFLKNSFG
;
A
#
# COMPACT_ATOMS: atom_id res chain seq x y z
N ASN A 1 -11.76 9.73 -4.56
CA ASN A 1 -11.63 8.46 -5.33
C ASN A 1 -10.40 7.70 -4.90
N VAL A 2 -10.45 6.36 -4.84
CA VAL A 2 -9.28 5.51 -4.54
C VAL A 2 -8.98 4.63 -5.75
N PHE A 3 -7.72 4.62 -6.18
CA PHE A 3 -7.22 3.80 -7.28
C PHE A 3 -6.18 2.81 -6.76
N SER A 4 -6.45 1.52 -6.89
CA SER A 4 -5.51 0.46 -6.50
C SER A 4 -4.44 0.29 -7.57
N LEU A 5 -3.20 0.61 -7.25
CA LEU A 5 -2.08 0.58 -8.20
C LEU A 5 -1.60 -0.86 -8.41
N ASN A 6 -1.45 -1.25 -9.68
CA ASN A 6 -0.81 -2.50 -10.07
C ASN A 6 0.69 -2.28 -10.28
N TYR A 7 1.09 -1.29 -11.08
CA TYR A 7 2.49 -0.95 -11.33
C TYR A 7 2.67 0.44 -11.95
N PHE A 8 3.88 0.99 -11.87
CA PHE A 8 4.30 2.15 -12.66
C PHE A 8 4.68 1.71 -14.07
N SER A 9 3.94 2.19 -15.09
CA SER A 9 4.25 1.90 -16.50
C SER A 9 5.26 2.87 -17.08
N GLU A 10 5.23 4.13 -16.64
CA GLU A 10 6.15 5.17 -17.07
C GLU A 10 6.59 6.02 -15.87
N ILE A 11 7.87 6.39 -15.84
CA ILE A 11 8.45 7.27 -14.82
C ILE A 11 9.35 8.26 -15.56
N SER A 12 9.16 9.54 -15.31
CA SER A 12 10.03 10.61 -15.79
C SER A 12 10.56 11.46 -14.63
N TYR A 13 11.28 12.52 -14.96
CA TYR A 13 11.70 13.51 -13.97
C TYR A 13 10.49 14.23 -13.35
N GLU A 14 9.53 14.65 -14.16
CA GLU A 14 8.40 15.49 -13.75
C GLU A 14 7.21 14.69 -13.21
N GLY A 15 7.01 13.45 -13.67
CA GLY A 15 5.82 12.69 -13.33
C GLY A 15 5.93 11.19 -13.55
N ALA A 16 4.78 10.53 -13.49
CA ALA A 16 4.62 9.11 -13.70
C ALA A 16 3.25 8.76 -14.30
N THR A 17 3.21 7.63 -15.01
CA THR A 17 1.98 6.95 -15.43
C THR A 17 1.89 5.63 -14.67
N VAL A 18 0.75 5.40 -14.03
CA VAL A 18 0.46 4.17 -13.29
C VAL A 18 -0.65 3.40 -13.97
N VAL A 19 -0.56 2.07 -13.92
CA VAL A 19 -1.67 1.17 -14.26
C VAL A 19 -2.37 0.80 -12.96
N CYS A 20 -3.66 1.05 -12.89
CA CYS A 20 -4.44 0.93 -11.66
C CYS A 20 -5.87 0.46 -11.92
N ARG A 21 -6.56 0.05 -10.86
CA ARG A 21 -7.98 -0.27 -10.85
C ARG A 21 -8.77 0.78 -10.09
N ASN A 22 -9.97 1.12 -10.57
CA ASN A 22 -10.90 1.95 -9.82
C ASN A 22 -11.74 1.11 -8.83
N SER A 23 -12.68 1.74 -8.13
CA SER A 23 -13.58 1.09 -7.17
C SER A 23 -14.53 0.04 -7.79
N GLN A 24 -14.66 0.02 -9.12
CA GLN A 24 -15.43 -0.98 -9.87
C GLN A 24 -14.54 -2.09 -10.45
N GLU A 25 -13.29 -2.19 -9.99
CA GLU A 25 -12.26 -3.12 -10.48
C GLU A 25 -11.87 -2.95 -11.95
N GLN A 26 -12.27 -1.84 -12.58
CA GLN A 26 -11.94 -1.54 -13.97
C GLN A 26 -10.48 -1.12 -14.08
N LEU A 27 -9.74 -1.79 -14.96
CA LEU A 27 -8.36 -1.47 -15.26
C LEU A 27 -8.26 -0.20 -16.10
N GLY A 28 -7.34 0.68 -15.75
CA GLY A 28 -7.02 1.87 -16.52
C GLY A 28 -5.62 2.39 -16.20
N SER A 29 -5.32 3.58 -16.68
CA SER A 29 -4.08 4.28 -16.37
C SER A 29 -4.35 5.70 -15.85
N LEU A 30 -3.43 6.21 -15.04
CA LEU A 30 -3.46 7.56 -14.49
C LEU A 30 -2.06 8.17 -14.60
N THR A 31 -1.97 9.32 -15.27
CA THR A 31 -0.73 10.10 -15.40
C THR A 31 -0.79 11.33 -14.49
N PHE A 32 0.27 11.57 -13.72
CA PHE A 32 0.37 12.69 -12.78
C PHE A 32 1.81 13.19 -12.67
N ASN A 33 1.98 14.46 -12.29
CA ASN A 33 3.28 15.03 -11.92
C ASN A 33 3.58 14.74 -10.45
N TRP A 34 4.85 14.54 -10.12
CA TRP A 34 5.27 14.30 -8.73
C TRP A 34 4.90 15.47 -7.81
N SER A 35 4.87 16.69 -8.33
CA SER A 35 4.43 17.90 -7.62
C SER A 35 2.94 17.90 -7.26
N GLU A 36 2.12 17.02 -7.85
CA GLU A 36 0.71 16.86 -7.48
C GLU A 36 0.52 15.98 -6.24
N VAL A 37 1.54 15.21 -5.87
CA VAL A 37 1.52 14.44 -4.62
C VAL A 37 1.68 15.42 -3.47
N SER A 38 0.68 15.43 -2.59
CA SER A 38 0.62 16.37 -1.46
C SER A 38 1.12 15.77 -0.16
N GLN A 39 1.06 14.45 -0.03
CA GLN A 39 1.45 13.69 1.16
C GLN A 39 1.41 12.19 0.86
N ARG A 40 2.01 11.42 1.75
CA ARG A 40 2.02 9.96 1.73
C ARG A 40 1.47 9.39 3.03
N VAL A 41 0.67 8.33 2.93
CA VAL A 41 0.17 7.59 4.11
C VAL A 41 0.63 6.16 4.03
N GLU A 42 1.23 5.66 5.11
CA GLU A 42 1.73 4.30 5.21
C GLU A 42 0.98 3.53 6.28
N GLY A 43 0.77 2.23 6.03
CA GLY A 43 0.10 1.36 6.98
C GLY A 43 0.52 -0.09 6.84
N LEU A 44 0.49 -0.78 7.97
CA LEU A 44 0.75 -2.20 8.07
C LEU A 44 -0.53 -2.91 8.50
N LEU A 45 -1.12 -3.72 7.61
CA LEU A 45 -2.38 -4.40 7.87
C LEU A 45 -2.10 -5.87 8.22
N PRO A 46 -2.56 -6.36 9.38
CA PRO A 46 -2.33 -7.74 9.78
C PRO A 46 -3.12 -8.69 8.88
N LEU A 47 -2.53 -9.83 8.55
CA LEU A 47 -3.15 -10.96 7.88
C LEU A 47 -3.33 -12.09 8.89
N PHE A 48 -4.55 -12.58 8.99
CA PHE A 48 -4.94 -13.52 10.03
C PHE A 48 -5.11 -14.94 9.45
N GLU A 49 -4.86 -15.94 10.29
CA GLU A 49 -5.27 -17.34 10.10
C GLU A 49 -6.08 -17.83 11.28
N GLU A 50 -7.04 -18.71 11.00
CA GLU A 50 -7.76 -19.47 12.00
C GLU A 50 -6.95 -20.73 12.34
N VAL A 51 -6.36 -20.76 13.54
CA VAL A 51 -5.68 -21.95 14.04
C VAL A 51 -6.58 -22.71 14.99
N VAL A 52 -6.62 -24.03 14.82
CA VAL A 52 -7.31 -24.93 15.75
C VAL A 52 -6.32 -25.32 16.84
N ASP A 53 -6.59 -24.89 18.06
CA ASP A 53 -5.80 -25.18 19.25
C ASP A 53 -6.59 -26.11 20.17
N MET A 54 -5.91 -26.93 20.97
CA MET A 54 -6.56 -27.70 22.04
C MET A 54 -6.35 -26.97 23.35
N ASP A 55 -7.46 -26.62 24.01
CA ASP A 55 -7.37 -26.03 25.34
C ASP A 55 -6.86 -27.06 26.37
N VAL A 56 -6.57 -26.57 27.58
CA VAL A 56 -6.06 -27.39 28.70
C VAL A 56 -7.01 -28.54 29.08
N ARG A 57 -8.25 -28.54 28.58
CA ARG A 57 -9.29 -29.57 28.78
C ARG A 57 -9.49 -30.44 27.53
N ARG A 58 -8.57 -30.38 26.55
CA ARG A 58 -8.62 -31.11 25.26
C ARG A 58 -9.82 -30.73 24.37
N LYS A 59 -10.42 -29.57 24.57
CA LYS A 59 -11.48 -29.06 23.67
C LYS A 59 -10.83 -28.25 22.56
N LEU A 60 -11.26 -28.51 21.32
CA LEU A 60 -10.84 -27.71 20.16
C LEU A 60 -11.38 -26.29 20.31
N GLN A 61 -10.48 -25.31 20.32
CA GLN A 61 -10.77 -23.88 20.28
C GLN A 61 -10.18 -23.30 19.00
N ARG A 62 -10.98 -22.51 18.29
CA ARG A 62 -10.51 -21.70 17.17
C ARG A 62 -9.91 -20.42 17.73
N LYS A 63 -8.66 -20.12 17.36
CA LYS A 63 -7.98 -18.87 17.71
C LYS A 63 -7.54 -18.19 16.43
N THR A 64 -7.72 -16.88 16.37
CA THR A 64 -7.17 -16.05 15.30
C THR A 64 -5.74 -15.68 15.65
N LYS A 65 -4.80 -15.94 14.75
CA LYS A 65 -3.40 -15.54 14.90
C LYS A 65 -2.98 -14.68 13.71
N THR A 66 -2.23 -13.61 13.98
CA THR A 66 -1.57 -12.86 12.90
C THR A 66 -0.46 -13.72 12.30
N LEU A 67 -0.60 -14.05 11.03
CA LEU A 67 0.40 -14.79 10.26
C LEU A 67 1.48 -13.89 9.71
N ASP A 68 1.06 -12.77 9.15
CA ASP A 68 1.91 -11.88 8.37
C ASP A 68 1.24 -10.51 8.29
N TYR A 69 1.83 -9.61 7.53
CA TYR A 69 1.29 -8.30 7.27
C TYR A 69 1.31 -7.97 5.77
N ALA A 70 0.40 -7.10 5.35
CA ALA A 70 0.42 -6.43 4.07
C ALA A 70 0.83 -4.97 4.29
N GLN A 71 1.74 -4.47 3.46
CA GLN A 71 2.20 -3.09 3.51
C GLN A 71 1.42 -2.26 2.51
N PHE A 72 0.96 -1.10 2.96
CA PHE A 72 0.24 -0.13 2.15
C PHE A 72 0.94 1.21 2.13
N CYS A 73 0.84 1.88 0.99
CA CYS A 73 1.33 3.23 0.78
C CYS A 73 0.33 3.96 -0.12
N ASP A 74 -0.31 5.01 0.41
CA ASP A 74 -1.22 5.86 -0.33
C ASP A 74 -0.49 7.15 -0.74
N LEU A 75 -0.55 7.49 -2.03
CA LEU A 75 -0.14 8.80 -2.56
C LEU A 75 -1.38 9.67 -2.73
N HIS A 76 -1.40 10.83 -2.08
CA HIS A 76 -2.56 11.72 -2.11
C HIS A 76 -2.39 12.81 -3.17
N LEU A 77 -3.20 12.75 -4.24
CA LEU A 77 -3.32 13.81 -5.25
C LEU A 77 -4.51 14.70 -4.88
N SER A 78 -4.31 15.59 -3.90
CA SER A 78 -5.39 16.37 -3.29
C SER A 78 -6.11 17.29 -4.29
N SER A 79 -5.39 17.92 -5.22
CA SER A 79 -5.96 18.75 -6.28
C SER A 79 -6.89 17.98 -7.23
N ARG A 80 -6.68 16.67 -7.38
CA ARG A 80 -7.52 15.77 -8.19
C ARG A 80 -8.56 15.01 -7.37
N ASN A 81 -8.65 15.28 -6.07
CA ASN A 81 -9.51 14.57 -5.13
C ASN A 81 -9.38 13.04 -5.20
N CYS A 82 -8.14 12.54 -5.36
CA CYS A 82 -7.90 11.10 -5.47
C CYS A 82 -6.67 10.59 -4.70
N ILE A 83 -6.74 9.31 -4.35
CA ILE A 83 -5.72 8.55 -3.66
C ILE A 83 -5.27 7.42 -4.59
N ILE A 84 -3.96 7.29 -4.78
CA ILE A 84 -3.35 6.13 -5.44
C ILE A 84 -2.83 5.20 -4.34
N ARG A 85 -3.41 4.02 -4.22
CA ARG A 85 -3.11 3.04 -3.16
C ARG A 85 -2.20 1.94 -3.68
N LEU A 86 -1.03 1.84 -3.10
CA LEU A 86 -0.05 0.79 -3.37
C LEU A 86 -0.14 -0.27 -2.27
N CYS A 87 0.06 -1.54 -2.66
CA CYS A 87 0.13 -2.67 -1.74
C CYS A 87 1.25 -3.62 -2.18
N ASP A 88 2.11 -4.03 -1.24
CA ASP A 88 3.26 -4.90 -1.51
C ASP A 88 2.89 -6.24 -2.17
N ARG A 89 1.71 -6.78 -1.83
CA ARG A 89 1.19 -8.04 -2.38
C ARG A 89 0.56 -7.92 -3.76
N HIS A 90 0.05 -6.74 -4.12
CA HIS A 90 -0.62 -6.51 -5.41
C HIS A 90 0.29 -5.85 -6.43
N TYR A 91 1.39 -5.24 -5.98
CA TYR A 91 2.32 -4.59 -6.88
C TYR A 91 2.99 -5.61 -7.81
N GLN A 92 2.86 -5.38 -9.12
CA GLN A 92 3.35 -6.27 -10.17
C GLN A 92 4.79 -5.89 -10.56
N PHE A 93 5.75 -6.26 -9.72
CA PHE A 93 7.17 -5.96 -9.91
C PHE A 93 7.79 -6.50 -11.21
N GLN A 94 7.12 -7.43 -11.89
CA GLN A 94 7.58 -7.97 -13.18
C GLN A 94 7.08 -7.17 -14.39
N GLN A 95 6.03 -6.35 -14.22
CA GLN A 95 5.44 -5.54 -15.29
C GLN A 95 5.84 -4.07 -15.22
N GLY A 96 6.11 -3.56 -14.01
CA GLY A 96 6.54 -2.19 -13.80
C GLY A 96 7.98 -1.92 -14.23
N ILE A 97 8.33 -0.64 -14.32
CA ILE A 97 9.71 -0.20 -14.54
C ILE A 97 10.63 -0.75 -13.45
N ALA A 98 11.81 -1.23 -13.85
CA ALA A 98 12.85 -1.66 -12.93
C ALA A 98 13.43 -0.45 -12.17
N LEU A 99 13.03 -0.30 -10.90
CA LEU A 99 13.45 0.80 -10.02
C LEU A 99 14.98 0.94 -9.90
N ASP A 100 15.73 -0.14 -10.08
CA ASP A 100 17.19 -0.19 -9.99
C ASP A 100 17.90 0.54 -11.15
N SER A 101 17.23 0.69 -12.30
CA SER A 101 17.78 1.46 -13.44
C SER A 101 17.71 2.97 -13.22
N LEU A 102 17.00 3.45 -12.20
CA LEU A 102 16.90 4.86 -11.84
C LEU A 102 18.01 5.32 -10.87
N HIS A 103 18.76 4.38 -10.28
CA HIS A 103 19.92 4.65 -9.39
C HIS A 103 21.28 4.42 -10.08
N SER A 104 21.30 4.05 -11.36
CA SER A 104 22.53 3.69 -12.08
C SER A 104 23.27 4.89 -12.67
N ASN A 105 23.76 5.79 -11.81
CA ASN A 105 24.95 6.60 -12.14
C ASN A 105 26.22 6.10 -11.41
N SER A 106 26.11 5.02 -10.64
CA SER A 106 27.22 4.48 -9.85
C SER A 106 27.05 2.99 -9.56
N GLN A 107 27.05 2.16 -10.61
CA GLN A 107 27.37 0.74 -10.49
C GLN A 107 28.39 0.34 -11.57
N PRO A 108 29.46 -0.40 -11.22
CA PRO A 108 30.45 -0.84 -12.20
C PRO A 108 29.80 -1.82 -13.18
N LYS A 109 30.04 -1.61 -14.47
CA LYS A 109 29.67 -2.52 -15.57
C LYS A 109 30.14 -3.93 -15.22
N GLY A 110 29.22 -4.85 -14.90
CA GLY A 110 29.59 -6.26 -14.73
C GLY A 110 28.62 -7.19 -13.99
N LEU A 111 27.55 -6.72 -13.35
CA LEU A 111 26.58 -7.64 -12.75
C LEU A 111 25.49 -8.04 -13.77
N PRO A 112 25.25 -9.35 -13.96
CA PRO A 112 24.28 -9.82 -14.93
C PRO A 112 22.87 -9.40 -14.52
N GLU A 113 22.08 -8.97 -15.51
CA GLU A 113 20.66 -8.57 -15.47
C GLU A 113 19.73 -9.58 -14.75
N THR A 114 20.25 -10.76 -14.41
CA THR A 114 19.56 -11.88 -13.76
C THR A 114 19.51 -11.81 -12.24
N ALA A 115 20.32 -10.99 -11.58
CA ALA A 115 20.34 -10.91 -10.11
C ALA A 115 19.03 -10.33 -9.51
N LEU A 116 18.33 -9.48 -10.26
CA LEU A 116 17.12 -8.76 -9.80
C LEU A 116 15.82 -9.58 -9.91
N LYS A 117 15.85 -10.69 -10.67
CA LYS A 117 14.75 -11.66 -10.65
C LYS A 117 14.65 -12.43 -9.33
N GLN A 118 15.62 -12.27 -8.41
CA GLN A 118 15.77 -13.11 -7.21
C GLN A 118 15.53 -12.39 -5.87
N GLY A 119 15.15 -11.11 -5.86
CA GLY A 119 14.78 -10.40 -4.62
C GLY A 119 13.41 -10.84 -4.10
N THR A 120 13.25 -10.96 -2.77
CA THR A 120 11.95 -11.20 -2.13
C THR A 120 11.01 -10.01 -2.35
N THR A 121 9.69 -10.23 -2.29
CA THR A 121 8.68 -9.14 -2.39
C THR A 121 8.99 -7.99 -1.44
N ARG A 122 9.45 -8.30 -0.22
CA ARG A 122 9.85 -7.31 0.79
C ARG A 122 11.01 -6.42 0.32
N SER A 123 12.05 -7.00 -0.28
CA SER A 123 13.18 -6.21 -0.78
C SER A 123 12.76 -5.26 -1.90
N LYS A 124 11.93 -5.74 -2.84
CA LYS A 124 11.45 -4.93 -3.96
C LYS A 124 10.52 -3.81 -3.51
N TRP A 125 9.68 -4.09 -2.52
CA TRP A 125 8.84 -3.08 -1.88
C TRP A 125 9.66 -2.00 -1.18
N ASN A 126 10.70 -2.39 -0.43
CA ASN A 126 11.60 -1.42 0.20
C ASN A 126 12.28 -0.51 -0.82
N SER A 127 12.79 -1.07 -1.93
CA SER A 127 13.38 -0.29 -3.02
C SER A 127 12.36 0.66 -3.67
N LEU A 128 11.08 0.27 -3.77
CA LEU A 128 10.00 1.15 -4.22
C LEU A 128 9.76 2.31 -3.25
N LEU A 129 9.73 2.05 -1.94
CA LEU A 129 9.57 3.11 -0.94
C LEU A 129 10.77 4.06 -0.91
N GLU A 130 11.99 3.53 -1.04
CA GLU A 130 13.21 4.34 -1.17
C GLU A 130 13.17 5.24 -2.41
N PHE A 131 12.74 4.71 -3.54
CA PHE A 131 12.51 5.50 -4.75
C PHE A 131 11.48 6.61 -4.52
N LEU A 132 10.35 6.31 -3.86
CA LEU A 132 9.34 7.32 -3.52
C LEU A 132 9.88 8.38 -2.56
N ASN A 133 10.72 8.00 -1.59
CA ASN A 133 11.41 8.96 -0.72
C ASN A 133 12.33 9.89 -1.51
N PHE A 134 13.06 9.35 -2.48
CA PHE A 134 13.93 10.14 -3.34
C PHE A 134 13.14 11.11 -4.23
N LYS A 135 11.99 10.69 -4.76
CA LYS A 135 11.13 11.53 -5.61
C LYS A 135 10.32 12.57 -4.85
N LEU A 136 10.01 12.29 -3.58
CA LEU A 136 9.10 13.09 -2.75
C LEU A 136 9.75 13.47 -1.40
N PRO A 137 10.94 14.09 -1.38
CA PRO A 137 11.75 14.22 -0.16
C PRO A 137 11.15 15.17 0.89
N GLU A 138 10.35 16.16 0.47
CA GLU A 138 9.82 17.21 1.34
C GLU A 138 8.35 16.98 1.76
N LEU A 139 7.74 15.87 1.35
CA LEU A 139 6.33 15.61 1.63
C LEU A 139 6.11 14.98 3.00
N PRO A 140 5.01 15.32 3.70
CA PRO A 140 4.62 14.64 4.93
C PRO A 140 4.37 13.14 4.69
N ILE A 141 4.92 12.30 5.57
CA ILE A 141 4.67 10.86 5.62
C ILE A 141 3.91 10.56 6.91
N TRP A 142 2.72 10.01 6.79
CA TRP A 142 1.86 9.65 7.92
C TRP A 142 1.87 8.13 8.13
N SER A 143 2.49 7.65 9.20
CA SER A 143 2.71 6.20 9.43
C SER A 143 2.14 5.68 10.76
N ASP A 144 1.35 6.49 11.48
CA ASP A 144 0.73 6.15 12.77
C ASP A 144 -0.49 5.22 12.67
N PHE A 145 -0.68 4.55 11.53
CA PHE A 145 -1.85 3.71 11.26
C PHE A 145 -2.06 2.64 12.35
N THR A 146 -1.01 1.94 12.78
CA THR A 146 -1.15 0.86 13.78
C THR A 146 -1.75 1.37 15.09
N THR A 147 -1.27 2.52 15.58
CA THR A 147 -1.79 3.16 16.79
C THR A 147 -3.25 3.57 16.62
N PHE A 148 -3.57 4.18 15.48
CA PHE A 148 -4.94 4.55 15.13
C PHE A 148 -5.87 3.32 15.06
N ALA A 149 -5.44 2.29 14.35
CA ALA A 149 -6.22 1.08 14.08
C ALA A 149 -6.58 0.34 15.37
N ASN A 150 -5.64 0.24 16.33
CA ASN A 150 -5.90 -0.40 17.63
C ASN A 150 -7.08 0.22 18.38
N THR A 151 -7.43 1.48 18.11
CA THR A 151 -8.63 2.11 18.68
C THR A 151 -9.83 1.99 17.74
N ALA A 152 -9.62 2.18 16.44
CA ALA A 152 -10.70 2.21 15.46
C ALA A 152 -11.43 0.85 15.32
N ILE A 153 -10.69 -0.27 15.42
CA ILE A 153 -11.24 -1.62 15.25
C ILE A 153 -12.24 -2.02 16.35
N ASP A 154 -12.26 -1.31 17.48
CA ASP A 154 -13.26 -1.49 18.55
C ASP A 154 -14.65 -0.95 18.14
N TYR A 155 -14.77 -0.28 17.00
CA TYR A 155 -16.01 0.26 16.46
C TYR A 155 -16.36 -0.35 15.08
N PRO A 156 -16.52 -1.69 14.98
CA PRO A 156 -16.69 -2.38 13.71
C PRO A 156 -17.97 -1.98 12.96
N ASP A 157 -19.05 -1.64 13.67
CA ASP A 157 -20.30 -1.20 13.06
C ASP A 157 -20.12 0.11 12.27
N MET A 158 -19.37 1.06 12.84
CA MET A 158 -19.03 2.31 12.15
C MET A 158 -18.16 2.02 10.92
N LEU A 159 -17.15 1.17 11.07
CA LEU A 159 -16.22 0.83 10.01
C LEU A 159 -16.86 0.04 8.87
N GLY A 160 -17.87 -0.79 9.16
CA GLY A 160 -18.56 -1.63 8.17
C GLY A 160 -19.29 -0.84 7.08
N HIS A 161 -19.52 0.45 7.28
CA HIS A 161 -20.12 1.34 6.28
C HIS A 161 -19.11 1.97 5.32
N LEU A 162 -17.80 1.80 5.57
CA LEU A 162 -16.75 2.39 4.75
C LEU A 162 -16.23 1.37 3.72
N PRO A 163 -16.37 1.64 2.40
CA PRO A 163 -15.75 0.78 1.40
C PRO A 163 -14.23 0.91 1.51
N SER A 164 -13.55 -0.16 1.90
CA SER A 164 -12.11 -0.14 2.15
C SER A 164 -11.28 0.04 0.88
N HIS A 165 -11.80 -0.39 -0.28
CA HIS A 165 -11.05 -0.51 -1.54
C HIS A 165 -9.78 -1.37 -1.41
N ILE A 166 -9.80 -2.34 -0.50
CA ILE A 166 -8.72 -3.29 -0.25
C ILE A 166 -9.25 -4.70 -0.50
N ASN A 167 -8.65 -5.37 -1.48
CA ASN A 167 -9.02 -6.74 -1.86
C ASN A 167 -7.85 -7.68 -1.59
N LEU A 168 -7.54 -7.90 -0.31
CA LEU A 168 -6.56 -8.91 0.08
C LEU A 168 -7.24 -10.28 0.17
N SER A 169 -6.63 -11.31 -0.41
CA SER A 169 -7.09 -12.68 -0.28
C SER A 169 -6.99 -13.13 1.18
N ARG A 170 -8.10 -13.08 1.92
CA ARG A 170 -8.24 -13.47 3.33
C ARG A 170 -9.43 -14.40 3.48
N TRP A 171 -9.41 -15.25 4.51
CA TRP A 171 -10.55 -16.12 4.82
C TRP A 171 -11.76 -15.36 5.37
N GLU A 172 -11.53 -14.26 6.10
CA GLU A 172 -12.58 -13.46 6.72
C GLU A 172 -12.32 -11.97 6.50
N ALA A 173 -13.42 -11.21 6.41
CA ALA A 173 -13.38 -9.75 6.43
C ALA A 173 -12.79 -9.25 7.75
N THR A 174 -12.10 -8.12 7.71
CA THR A 174 -11.42 -7.56 8.88
C THR A 174 -11.73 -6.08 9.02
N PRO A 175 -11.92 -5.56 10.25
CA PRO A 175 -12.10 -4.12 10.46
C PRO A 175 -10.83 -3.31 10.15
N TRP A 176 -9.67 -3.96 9.99
CA TRP A 176 -8.42 -3.30 9.67
C TRP A 176 -8.42 -2.63 8.28
N ASP A 177 -9.12 -3.22 7.31
CA ASP A 177 -9.19 -2.70 5.96
C ASP A 177 -9.97 -1.36 5.90
N PRO A 178 -11.22 -1.26 6.41
CA PRO A 178 -11.92 0.02 6.51
C PRO A 178 -11.27 0.99 7.51
N ALA A 179 -10.58 0.51 8.55
CA ALA A 179 -9.81 1.38 9.44
C ALA A 179 -8.67 2.09 8.68
N PHE A 180 -7.97 1.41 7.76
CA PHE A 180 -6.95 2.04 6.93
C PHE A 180 -7.55 3.07 5.99
N GLN A 181 -8.69 2.75 5.38
CA GLN A 181 -9.42 3.70 4.55
C GLN A 181 -9.83 4.95 5.34
N LEU A 182 -10.30 4.78 6.59
CA LEU A 182 -10.66 5.90 7.46
C LEU A 182 -9.44 6.75 7.80
N TYR A 183 -8.34 6.12 8.23
CA TYR A 183 -7.10 6.80 8.58
C TYR A 183 -6.56 7.64 7.41
N SER A 184 -6.39 7.00 6.25
CA SER A 184 -5.94 7.65 5.02
C SER A 184 -6.90 8.77 4.60
N GLY A 185 -8.22 8.55 4.68
CA GLY A 185 -9.23 9.55 4.37
C GLY A 185 -9.20 10.77 5.31
N LEU A 186 -9.00 10.59 6.61
CA LEU A 186 -8.86 11.70 7.55
C LEU A 186 -7.61 12.54 7.26
N VAL A 187 -6.50 11.89 6.95
CA VAL A 187 -5.26 12.56 6.53
C VAL A 187 -5.48 13.31 5.19
N PHE A 188 -6.20 12.70 4.25
CA PHE A 188 -6.55 13.33 2.98
C PHE A 188 -7.35 14.63 3.18
N LEU A 189 -8.38 14.59 4.05
CA LEU A 189 -9.22 15.74 4.33
C LEU A 189 -8.46 16.85 5.08
N LYS A 190 -7.56 16.50 6.00
CA LYS A 190 -6.76 17.48 6.75
C LYS A 190 -5.99 18.45 5.85
N ASN A 191 -5.47 17.96 4.73
CA ASN A 191 -4.73 18.79 3.77
C ASN A 191 -5.60 19.36 2.64
N SER A 192 -6.87 18.94 2.52
CA SER A 192 -7.79 19.50 1.51
C SER A 192 -8.41 20.83 1.94
N PHE A 193 -8.34 21.16 3.24
CA PHE A 193 -8.84 22.41 3.82
C PHE A 193 -7.72 23.35 4.29
N GLY A 194 -6.46 23.06 3.89
CA GLY A 194 -5.28 23.86 4.21
C GLY A 194 -4.90 24.82 3.10
#